data_AF-A0A3D2WMJ9-F1
#
_entry.id   AF-A0A3D2WMJ9-F1
#
_cell.length_a   1.000
_cell.length_b   1.000
_cell.length_c   1.000
_cell.angle_alpha   90.00
_cell.angle_beta   90.00
_cell.angle_gamma   90.00
#
_symmetry.space_group_name_H-M   'P 1'
#
loop_
_entity.id
_entity.type
_entity.pdbx_description
1 polymer ?
#
loop_
_entity_poly.entity_id
_entity_poly.type
_entity_poly.pdbx_seq_one_letter_code
_entity_poly.pdbx_strand_id
1 'polypeptide(L)' 'MNPRILIVEDQEDIASLISLNLKILNFEVDIIHDGQEGLSRGLQTPYDVIILDI' A
#
# COMPACT_ATOMS: atom_id res chain seq x y z
N MET A 1 12.40 -12.19 4.64
CA MET A 1 11.45 -11.06 4.75
C MET A 1 10.76 -10.96 3.41
N ASN A 2 9.43 -10.90 3.41
CA ASN A 2 8.69 -10.65 2.19
C ASN A 2 8.67 -9.14 1.96
N PRO A 3 8.86 -8.64 0.73
CA PRO A 3 8.86 -7.21 0.49
C PRO A 3 7.51 -6.62 0.89
N ARG A 4 7.55 -5.47 1.57
CA ARG A 4 6.38 -4.81 2.12
C ARG A 4 6.03 -3.58 1.29
N ILE A 5 4.77 -3.51 0.88
CA ILE A 5 4.24 -2.49 -0.01
C ILE A 5 3.17 -1.68 0.72
N LEU A 6 3.24 -0.35 0.60
CA LEU A 6 2.18 0.55 1.02
C LEU A 6 1.38 1.01 -0.21
N ILE A 7 0.06 0.89 -0.15
CA ILE A 7 -0.86 1.45 -1.13
C ILE A 7 -1.60 2.62 -0.50
N VAL A 8 -1.58 3.78 -1.13
CA VAL A 8 -2.38 4.96 -0.77
C VAL A 8 -3.35 5.23 -1.92
N GLU A 9 -4.63 4.91 -1.72
CA GLU A 9 -5.67 4.89 -2.77
C GLU A 9 -7.05 5.07 -2.10
N ASP A 10 -7.81 6.08 -2.51
CA ASP A 10 -9.09 6.43 -1.88
C ASP A 10 -10.25 5.54 -2.36
N GLN A 11 -10.13 4.91 -3.53
CA GLN A 11 -11.11 3.96 -4.05
C GLN A 11 -10.84 2.55 -3.53
N GLU A 12 -11.64 2.13 -2.54
CA GLU A 12 -11.50 0.83 -1.86
C GLU A 12 -11.46 -0.38 -2.82
N ASP A 13 -12.26 -0.34 -3.90
CA ASP A 13 -12.31 -1.42 -4.90
C ASP A 13 -10.98 -1.54 -5.67
N ILE A 14 -10.37 -0.41 -6.04
CA ILE A 14 -9.08 -0.36 -6.72
C ILE A 14 -7.98 -0.84 -5.77
N ALA A 15 -7.95 -0.30 -4.55
CA ALA A 15 -6.99 -0.68 -3.53
C ALA A 15 -7.03 -2.19 -3.24
N SER A 16 -8.23 -2.75 -3.12
CA SER A 16 -8.46 -4.18 -2.88
C SER A 16 -7.98 -5.04 -4.04
N LEU A 17 -8.23 -4.63 -5.29
CA LEU A 17 -7.77 -5.33 -6.48
C LEU A 17 -6.24 -5.37 -6.57
N ILE A 18 -5.58 -4.23 -6.33
CA ILE A 18 -4.10 -4.14 -6.33
C ILE A 18 -3.52 -5.01 -5.22
N SER A 19 -4.05 -4.90 -4.01
CA SER A 19 -3.62 -5.72 -2.86
C SER A 19 -3.78 -7.22 -3.12
N LEU A 20 -4.88 -7.65 -3.72
CA LEU A 20 -5.10 -9.07 -4.06
C LEU A 20 -3.99 -9.58 -4.99
N ASN A 21 -3.70 -8.86 -6.06
CA ASN A 21 -2.65 -9.24 -7.03
C ASN A 21 -1.26 -9.31 -6.36
N LEU A 22 -0.92 -8.35 -5.52
CA LEU A 22 0.36 -8.32 -4.81
C LEU A 22 0.48 -9.45 -3.76
N LYS A 23 -0.61 -9.76 -3.05
CA LYS A 23 -0.64 -10.87 -2.09
C LYS A 23 -0.49 -12.23 -2.78
N ILE A 24 -1.05 -12.41 -3.98
CA ILE A 24 -0.84 -13.61 -4.81
C ILE A 24 0.64 -13.79 -5.17
N LEU A 25 1.37 -12.69 -5.36
CA LEU A 25 2.81 -12.68 -5.61
C LEU A 25 3.65 -12.77 -4.31
N ASN A 26 3.02 -13.11 -3.18
CA ASN A 26 3.65 -13.28 -1.86
C ASN A 26 4.22 -11.98 -1.24
N PHE A 27 3.74 -10.79 -1.63
CA PHE A 27 4.08 -9.55 -0.97
C PHE A 27 3.25 -9.29 0.29
N GLU A 28 3.83 -8.57 1.25
CA GLU A 28 3.08 -7.97 2.36
C GLU A 28 2.52 -6.62 1.90
N VAL A 29 1.25 -6.35 2.19
CA VAL A 29 0.56 -5.16 1.67
C VAL A 29 -0.22 -4.48 2.79
N ASP A 30 0.08 -3.20 3.00
CA ASP A 30 -0.73 -2.28 3.79
C ASP A 30 -1.52 -1.36 2.86
N ILE A 31 -2.79 -1.10 3.19
CA ILE A 31 -3.66 -0.20 2.44
C ILE A 31 -4.04 0.98 3.32
N ILE A 32 -3.97 2.18 2.77
CA ILE A 32 -4.42 3.43 3.37
C ILE A 32 -5.25 4.19 2.35
N HIS A 33 -6.31 4.85 2.80
CA HIS A 33 -7.23 5.61 1.94
C HIS A 33 -7.08 7.12 2.07
N ASP A 34 -6.29 7.59 3.05
CA ASP A 34 -6.02 9.00 3.28
C ASP A 34 -4.55 9.35 3.00
N GLY A 35 -4.33 10.42 2.23
CA GLY A 35 -2.98 10.84 1.85
C GLY A 35 -2.13 11.31 3.03
N GLN A 36 -2.71 11.89 4.09
CA GLN A 36 -1.93 12.32 5.25
C GLN A 36 -1.49 11.13 6.10
N GLU A 37 -2.37 10.14 6.30
CA GLU A 37 -2.00 8.89 6.94
C GLU A 37 -0.94 8.15 6.11
N GLY A 38 -1.11 8.13 4.78
CA GLY A 38 -0.16 7.56 3.82
C GLY A 38 1.24 8.17 3.93
N LEU A 39 1.32 9.50 3.95
CA LEU A 39 2.57 10.24 4.16
C LEU A 39 3.20 9.91 5.51
N SER A 40 2.41 9.96 6.59
CA SER A 40 2.89 9.67 7.94
C SER A 40 3.46 8.26 8.03
N ARG A 41 2.77 7.26 7.46
CA ARG A 41 3.20 5.86 7.47
C ARG A 41 4.41 5.61 6.59
N GLY A 42 4.44 6.16 5.38
CA GLY A 42 5.55 6.02 4.45
C GLY A 42 6.87 6.61 4.99
N LEU A 43 6.80 7.60 5.87
CA LEU A 43 7.98 8.19 6.53
C LEU A 43 8.39 7.47 7.82
N GLN A 44 7.46 6.80 8.52
CA GLN A 44 7.71 6.16 9.81
C GLN A 44 8.03 4.67 9.72
N THR A 45 7.49 4.00 8.71
CA THR A 45 7.64 2.55 8.51
C THR A 45 8.46 2.30 7.25
N PRO A 46 9.46 1.40 7.29
CA PRO A 46 10.19 1.02 6.09
C PRO A 46 9.27 0.19 5.18
N TYR A 47 9.03 0.72 3.98
CA TYR A 47 8.40 0.02 2.87
C TYR A 47 9.41 -0.10 1.73
N ASP A 48 9.37 -1.23 1.02
CA ASP A 48 10.22 -1.45 -0.15
C ASP A 48 9.67 -0.70 -1.37
N VAL A 49 8.33 -0.55 -1.43
CA VAL A 49 7.60 0.15 -2.50
C VAL A 49 6.40 0.88 -1.89
N ILE A 50 6.13 2.08 -2.40
CA ILE A 50 4.90 2.83 -2.12
C ILE A 50 4.19 3.09 -3.45
N ILE A 51 2.91 2.73 -3.52
CA ILE A 51 1.99 3.02 -4.63
C ILE A 51 1.08 4.16 -4.17
N LEU A 52 1.08 5.26 -4.90
CA LEU A 52 0.31 6.47 -4.59
C LEU A 52 -0.65 6.77 -5.74
N ASP A 53 -1.93 6.92 -5.42
CA ASP A 53 -2.91 7.55 -6.31
C ASP A 53 -2.85 9.08 -6.20
N ILE A 54 -3.35 9.79 -7.24
CA ILE A 54 -3.26 11.25 -7.41
C ILE A 54 -4.56 11.96 -6.97
#